data_AF-A0A1N6CMS9-F1
#
_entry.id   AF-A0A1N6CMS9-F1
#
_cell.length_a   1.000
_cell.length_b   1.000
_cell.length_c   1.000
_cell.angle_alpha   90.00
_cell.angle_beta   90.00
_cell.angle_gamma   90.00
#
_symmetry.space_group_name_H-M   'P 1'
#
loop_
_entity.id
_entity.type
_entity.pdbx_description
1 polymer ?
#
loop_
_entity_poly.entity_id
_entity_poly.type
_entity_poly.pdbx_seq_one_letter_code
_entity_poly.pdbx_strand_id
1 'polypeptide(L)'
;MATAKNDSPAPTSKLRVAGYILILFLVILGAVFAWNYNFIKGQLAVGTAYGARVACSCHYIGGRDIGDCRKDFEPGMELIGLSVDDDNRQVTASVPLLSSATAEFREGWGCIMTDTVKLDVD
;
A
#
# COMPACT_ATOMS: atom_id res chain seq x y z
N MET A 1 52.79 40.29 15.35
CA MET A 1 51.38 40.21 14.93
C MET A 1 51.36 39.54 13.57
N ALA A 2 50.91 38.29 13.47
CA ALA A 2 50.72 37.60 12.20
C ALA A 2 49.28 37.12 12.17
N THR A 3 48.50 37.66 11.23
CA THR A 3 47.09 37.32 11.00
C THR A 3 46.98 35.93 10.39
N ALA A 4 46.22 35.06 11.04
CA ALA A 4 45.87 33.73 10.57
C ALA A 4 45.07 33.80 9.27
N LYS A 5 45.45 33.00 8.28
CA LYS A 5 44.62 32.72 7.10
C LYS A 5 43.95 31.37 7.32
N ASN A 6 42.66 31.41 7.67
CA ASN A 6 41.82 30.23 7.72
C ASN A 6 41.31 29.95 6.30
N ASP A 7 41.97 29.03 5.60
CA ASP A 7 41.44 28.50 4.34
C ASP A 7 40.42 27.39 4.65
N SER A 8 39.15 27.74 4.66
CA SER A 8 38.06 26.77 4.66
C SER A 8 37.94 26.16 3.24
N PRO A 9 38.00 24.83 3.05
CA PRO A 9 37.86 24.24 1.73
C PRO A 9 36.40 24.33 1.25
N ALA A 10 36.22 24.87 0.05
CA ALA A 10 34.91 25.06 -0.59
C ALA A 10 34.19 23.71 -0.82
N PRO A 11 32.96 23.49 -0.30
CA PRO A 11 32.26 22.21 -0.40
C PRO A 11 31.32 22.13 -1.62
N THR A 12 31.72 22.61 -2.80
CA THR A 12 30.76 22.79 -3.93
C THR A 12 30.77 21.69 -5.00
N SER A 13 31.90 21.02 -5.26
CA SER A 13 31.97 20.00 -6.34
C SER A 13 31.42 18.64 -5.91
N LYS A 14 31.76 18.19 -4.69
CA LYS A 14 31.31 16.89 -4.15
C LYS A 14 29.80 16.85 -3.91
N LEU A 15 29.21 17.97 -3.47
CA LEU A 15 27.77 18.09 -3.26
C LEU A 15 26.98 18.01 -4.59
N ARG A 16 27.53 18.58 -5.67
CA ARG A 16 26.94 18.52 -7.01
C ARG A 16 26.98 17.10 -7.59
N VAL A 17 28.11 16.41 -7.47
CA VAL A 17 28.23 15.01 -7.90
C VAL A 17 27.28 14.10 -7.11
N ALA A 18 27.19 14.29 -5.78
CA ALA A 18 26.23 13.57 -4.95
C ALA A 18 24.77 13.84 -5.40
N GLY A 19 24.44 15.08 -5.76
CA GLY A 19 23.14 15.43 -6.32
C GLY A 19 22.84 14.72 -7.64
N TYR A 20 23.79 14.66 -8.57
CA TYR A 20 23.61 13.94 -9.84
C TYR A 20 23.46 12.43 -9.63
N ILE A 21 24.22 11.84 -8.72
CA ILE A 21 24.09 10.42 -8.37
C ILE A 21 22.72 10.14 -7.75
N LEU A 22 22.23 10.99 -6.84
CA LEU A 22 20.91 10.86 -6.24
C LEU A 22 19.81 10.94 -7.31
N ILE A 23 19.90 11.90 -8.24
CA ILE A 23 18.94 12.04 -9.34
C ILE A 23 18.96 10.81 -10.23
N LEU A 24 20.13 10.32 -10.64
CA LEU A 24 20.26 9.11 -11.45
C LEU A 24 19.63 7.91 -10.73
N PHE A 25 19.88 7.76 -9.44
CA PHE A 25 19.31 6.70 -8.62
C PHE A 25 17.77 6.76 -8.57
N LEU A 26 17.20 7.95 -8.35
CA LEU A 26 15.75 8.14 -8.35
C LEU A 26 15.13 7.87 -9.73
N VAL A 27 15.80 8.24 -10.82
CA VAL A 27 15.35 7.94 -12.19
C VAL A 27 15.33 6.44 -12.45
N ILE A 28 16.38 5.72 -12.05
CA ILE A 28 16.45 4.25 -12.19
C ILE A 28 15.34 3.59 -11.38
N LEU A 29 15.15 3.99 -10.11
CA LEU A 29 14.05 3.50 -9.28
C LEU A 29 12.69 3.76 -9.91
N GLY A 30 12.46 4.98 -10.40
CA GLY A 30 11.21 5.35 -11.08
C GLY A 30 10.97 4.50 -12.33
N ALA A 31 12.00 4.25 -13.15
CA ALA A 31 11.89 3.42 -14.34
C ALA A 31 11.57 1.95 -14.01
N VAL A 32 12.24 1.38 -13.00
CA VAL A 32 11.96 0.01 -12.55
C VAL A 32 10.53 -0.09 -11.98
N PHE A 33 10.10 0.89 -11.20
CA PHE A 33 8.75 0.92 -10.64
C PHE A 33 7.69 1.03 -11.74
N ALA A 34 7.89 1.94 -12.71
CA ALA A 34 7.00 2.11 -13.85
C ALA A 34 6.89 0.83 -14.69
N TRP A 35 8.02 0.13 -14.91
CA TRP A 35 8.03 -1.13 -15.65
C TRP A 35 7.22 -2.23 -14.95
N ASN A 36 7.27 -2.28 -13.62
CA ASN A 36 6.59 -3.31 -12.81
C ASN A 36 5.21 -2.86 -12.30
N TYR A 37 4.74 -1.67 -12.69
CA TYR A 37 3.56 -1.04 -12.12
C TYR A 37 2.30 -1.92 -12.24
N ASN A 38 2.05 -2.49 -13.41
CA ASN A 38 0.88 -3.34 -13.65
C ASN A 38 0.91 -4.62 -12.82
N PHE A 39 2.09 -5.23 -12.66
CA PHE A 39 2.27 -6.41 -11.82
C PHE A 39 1.96 -6.08 -10.35
N ILE A 40 2.52 -4.99 -9.83
CA ILE A 40 2.30 -4.54 -8.45
C ILE A 40 0.81 -4.22 -8.23
N LYS A 41 0.18 -3.47 -9.13
CA LYS A 41 -1.24 -3.13 -9.05
C LYS A 41 -2.12 -4.39 -9.01
N GLY A 42 -1.82 -5.39 -9.84
CA GLY A 42 -2.53 -6.67 -9.85
C GLY A 42 -2.41 -7.44 -8.52
N GLN A 43 -1.22 -7.50 -7.95
CA GLN A 43 -1.00 -8.15 -6.65
C GLN A 43 -1.78 -7.45 -5.52
N LEU A 44 -1.76 -6.11 -5.50
CA LEU A 44 -2.49 -5.33 -4.49
C LEU A 44 -4.02 -5.44 -4.67
N ALA A 45 -4.50 -5.53 -5.91
CA ALA A 45 -5.90 -5.77 -6.20
C ALA A 45 -6.38 -7.12 -5.66
N VAL A 46 -5.59 -8.18 -5.85
CA VAL A 46 -5.89 -9.50 -5.28
C VAL A 46 -5.81 -9.47 -3.76
N GLY A 47 -4.78 -8.85 -3.20
CA GLY A 47 -4.57 -8.74 -1.76
C GLY A 47 -5.72 -8.00 -1.05
N THR A 48 -6.14 -6.85 -1.57
CA THR A 48 -7.28 -6.10 -1.01
C THR A 48 -8.60 -6.85 -1.16
N ALA A 49 -8.85 -7.48 -2.31
CA ALA A 49 -10.05 -8.31 -2.53
C ALA A 49 -10.12 -9.49 -1.56
N TYR A 50 -9.02 -10.21 -1.39
CA TYR A 50 -8.91 -11.30 -0.42
C TYR A 50 -9.07 -10.78 1.02
N GLY A 51 -8.36 -9.71 1.37
CA GLY A 51 -8.42 -9.09 2.69
C GLY A 51 -9.83 -8.64 3.07
N ALA A 52 -10.58 -8.00 2.16
CA ALA A 52 -11.95 -7.57 2.39
C ALA A 52 -12.86 -8.77 2.69
N ARG A 53 -12.75 -9.83 1.89
CA ARG A 53 -13.59 -11.02 2.04
C ARG A 53 -13.29 -11.80 3.32
N VAL A 54 -12.01 -12.00 3.64
CA VAL A 54 -11.57 -12.69 4.86
C VAL A 54 -11.95 -11.89 6.10
N ALA A 55 -11.69 -10.58 6.10
CA ALA A 55 -12.02 -9.72 7.22
C ALA A 55 -13.54 -9.62 7.44
N CYS A 56 -14.34 -9.49 6.38
CA CYS A 56 -15.80 -9.55 6.46
C CYS A 56 -16.28 -10.86 7.09
N SER A 57 -15.72 -11.99 6.64
CA SER A 57 -16.11 -13.30 7.14
C SER A 57 -15.71 -13.47 8.61
N CYS A 58 -14.48 -13.07 8.97
CA CYS A 58 -13.99 -13.10 10.34
C CYS A 58 -14.85 -12.23 11.29
N HIS A 59 -15.27 -11.04 10.83
CA HIS A 59 -16.04 -10.11 11.65
C HIS A 59 -17.52 -10.51 11.76
N TYR A 60 -18.25 -10.61 10.65
CA TYR A 60 -19.70 -10.82 10.65
C TYR A 60 -20.11 -12.29 10.84
N ILE A 61 -19.32 -13.25 10.32
CA ILE A 61 -19.60 -14.68 10.47
C ILE A 61 -18.89 -15.24 11.71
N GLY A 62 -17.62 -14.85 11.90
CA GLY A 62 -16.79 -15.30 13.02
C GLY A 62 -17.02 -14.56 14.33
N GLY A 63 -17.72 -13.42 14.32
CA GLY A 63 -18.02 -12.63 15.51
C GLY A 63 -16.79 -12.04 16.21
N ARG A 64 -15.66 -11.91 15.51
CA ARG A 64 -14.40 -11.37 16.04
C ARG A 64 -14.32 -9.87 15.82
N ASP A 65 -13.54 -9.18 16.66
CA ASP A 65 -13.18 -7.79 16.41
C ASP A 65 -12.38 -7.66 15.10
N ILE A 66 -12.62 -6.60 14.34
CA ILE A 66 -11.96 -6.39 13.05
C ILE A 66 -10.43 -6.28 13.18
N GLY A 67 -9.94 -5.77 14.30
CA GLY A 67 -8.51 -5.67 14.59
C GLY A 67 -7.85 -7.03 14.70
N ASP A 68 -8.56 -8.02 15.22
CA ASP A 68 -8.09 -9.40 15.31
C ASP A 68 -8.08 -10.11 13.96
N CYS A 69 -8.94 -9.73 13.02
CA CYS A 69 -9.03 -10.37 11.71
C CYS A 69 -7.76 -10.22 10.85
N ARG A 70 -6.89 -9.25 11.16
CA ARG A 70 -5.56 -9.11 10.53
C ARG A 70 -4.64 -10.31 10.77
N LYS A 71 -4.88 -11.11 11.82
CA LYS A 71 -4.10 -12.32 12.10
C LYS A 71 -4.34 -13.43 11.08
N ASP A 72 -5.42 -13.34 10.31
CA ASP A 72 -5.81 -14.34 9.32
C ASP A 72 -5.26 -13.98 7.91
N PHE A 73 -4.41 -12.95 7.82
CA PHE A 73 -3.82 -12.50 6.56
C PHE A 73 -2.53 -13.25 6.23
N GLU A 74 -2.28 -13.41 4.93
CA GLU A 74 -1.03 -13.96 4.42
C GLU A 74 0.14 -12.99 4.63
N PRO A 75 1.39 -13.49 4.74
CA PRO A 75 2.57 -12.64 4.78
C PRO A 75 2.63 -11.68 3.57
N GLY A 76 2.97 -10.42 3.81
CA GLY A 76 2.99 -9.38 2.78
C GLY A 76 1.70 -8.54 2.66
N MET A 77 0.66 -8.85 3.44
CA MET A 77 -0.59 -8.08 3.50
C MET A 77 -0.64 -7.07 4.65
N GLU A 78 0.47 -6.82 5.33
CA GLU A 78 0.53 -5.99 6.55
C GLU A 78 0.16 -4.52 6.30
N LEU A 79 0.32 -4.06 5.05
CA LEU A 79 -0.02 -2.71 4.61
C LEU A 79 -1.51 -2.52 4.29
N ILE A 80 -2.31 -3.60 4.32
CA ILE A 80 -3.73 -3.52 4.02
C ILE A 80 -4.47 -2.98 5.25
N GLY A 81 -5.03 -1.78 5.10
CA GLY A 81 -5.95 -1.19 6.06
C GLY A 81 -7.35 -1.80 5.92
N LEU A 82 -8.06 -1.91 7.06
CA LEU A 82 -9.44 -2.37 7.13
C LEU A 82 -10.32 -1.28 7.72
N SER A 83 -11.50 -1.10 7.13
CA SER A 83 -12.57 -0.24 7.61
C SER A 83 -13.88 -1.02 7.63
N VAL A 84 -14.65 -0.89 8.70
CA VAL A 84 -15.97 -1.52 8.83
C VAL A 84 -17.03 -0.43 8.66
N ASP A 85 -18.08 -0.77 7.92
CA ASP A 85 -19.32 -0.02 7.85
C ASP A 85 -20.43 -0.94 8.38
N ASP A 86 -20.76 -0.76 9.66
CA ASP A 86 -21.75 -1.57 10.36
C ASP A 86 -23.18 -1.32 9.86
N ASP A 87 -23.49 -0.10 9.39
CA ASP A 87 -24.82 0.27 8.91
C ASP A 87 -25.17 -0.53 7.65
N ASN A 88 -24.20 -0.68 6.75
CA ASN A 88 -24.37 -1.44 5.51
C ASN A 88 -23.88 -2.89 5.61
N ARG A 89 -23.34 -3.30 6.76
CA ARG A 89 -22.69 -4.61 6.99
C ARG A 89 -21.57 -4.91 6.00
N GLN A 90 -20.69 -3.94 5.79
CA GLN A 90 -19.59 -4.01 4.84
C GLN A 90 -18.23 -3.92 5.53
N VAL A 91 -17.22 -4.51 4.88
CA VAL A 91 -15.80 -4.32 5.22
C VAL A 91 -15.06 -3.93 3.97
N THR A 92 -14.33 -2.82 4.05
CA THR A 92 -13.44 -2.34 2.99
C THR A 92 -12.01 -2.60 3.38
N ALA A 93 -11.26 -3.25 2.49
CA ALA A 93 -9.81 -3.38 2.58
C ALA A 93 -9.14 -2.47 1.56
N SER A 94 -8.10 -1.75 1.97
CA SER A 94 -7.43 -0.79 1.09
C SER A 94 -5.95 -0.67 1.37
N VAL A 95 -5.18 -0.46 0.31
CA VAL A 95 -3.78 -0.02 0.37
C VAL A 95 -3.75 1.43 -0.09
N PRO A 96 -3.26 2.37 0.74
CA PRO A 96 -3.29 3.79 0.43
C PRO A 96 -2.76 4.09 -0.98
N LEU A 97 -3.54 4.86 -1.76
CA LEU A 97 -3.21 5.35 -3.11
C LEU A 97 -3.06 4.27 -4.19
N LEU A 98 -3.26 2.99 -3.90
CA LEU A 98 -2.97 1.90 -4.84
C LEU A 98 -4.18 1.03 -5.16
N SER A 99 -4.91 0.55 -4.16
CA SER A 99 -6.03 -0.37 -4.39
C SER A 99 -7.02 -0.40 -3.22
N SER A 100 -8.28 -0.69 -3.52
CA SER A 100 -9.34 -0.90 -2.54
C SER A 100 -10.35 -1.92 -3.04
N ALA A 101 -10.90 -2.71 -2.12
CA ALA A 101 -12.00 -3.62 -2.38
C ALA A 101 -12.92 -3.71 -1.16
N THR A 102 -14.21 -3.92 -1.42
CA THR A 102 -15.25 -3.98 -0.39
C THR A 102 -16.06 -5.26 -0.51
N ALA A 103 -16.29 -5.89 0.64
CA ALA A 103 -17.15 -7.04 0.79
C ALA A 103 -18.34 -6.70 1.68
N GLU A 104 -19.53 -7.15 1.29
CA GLU A 104 -20.77 -6.99 2.04
C GLU A 104 -21.22 -8.35 2.57
N PHE A 105 -21.59 -8.38 3.83
CA PHE A 105 -22.22 -9.54 4.42
C PHE A 105 -23.71 -9.57 4.07
N ARG A 106 -24.13 -10.65 3.39
CA ARG A 106 -25.53 -10.94 3.12
C ARG A 106 -25.96 -12.23 3.79
N GLU A 107 -27.03 -12.14 4.57
CA GLU A 107 -27.57 -13.28 5.29
C GLU A 107 -27.93 -14.41 4.31
N GLY A 108 -27.50 -15.63 4.63
CA GLY A 108 -27.65 -16.82 3.78
C GLY A 108 -26.59 -16.98 2.68
N TRP A 109 -25.93 -15.91 2.24
CA TRP A 109 -24.89 -15.94 1.19
C TRP A 109 -23.48 -15.77 1.73
N GLY A 110 -23.35 -15.22 2.95
CA GLY A 110 -22.08 -14.88 3.56
C GLY A 110 -21.52 -13.56 3.02
N CYS A 111 -20.19 -13.42 3.06
CA CYS A 111 -19.50 -12.24 2.56
C CYS A 111 -19.28 -12.34 1.04
N ILE A 112 -19.96 -11.46 0.32
CA ILE A 112 -19.86 -11.31 -1.13
C ILE A 112 -19.07 -10.05 -1.48
N MET A 113 -18.43 -10.04 -2.64
CA MET A 113 -17.73 -8.85 -3.12
C MET A 113 -18.75 -7.87 -3.69
N THR A 114 -18.72 -6.63 -3.23
CA THR A 114 -19.59 -5.56 -3.75
C THR A 114 -18.85 -4.66 -4.71
N ASP A 115 -17.55 -4.49 -4.49
CA ASP A 115 -16.70 -3.80 -5.44
C ASP A 115 -16.32 -4.74 -6.59
N THR A 116 -16.59 -4.29 -7.82
CA THR A 116 -15.77 -4.68 -8.95
C THR A 116 -14.38 -4.12 -8.64
N VAL A 117 -13.41 -5.00 -8.34
CA VAL A 117 -11.99 -4.65 -8.35
C VAL A 117 -11.79 -3.72 -9.55
N LYS A 118 -11.38 -2.46 -9.31
CA LYS A 118 -11.06 -1.51 -10.39
C LYS A 118 -9.82 -2.06 -11.11
N LEU A 119 -10.07 -3.06 -11.95
CA LEU A 119 -9.18 -3.52 -12.99
C LEU A 119 -9.26 -2.47 -14.10
N ASP A 120 -8.80 -1.25 -13.79
CA ASP A 120 -8.39 -0.31 -14.83
C ASP A 120 -7.08 -0.91 -15.38
N VAL A 121 -7.26 -1.91 -16.23
CA VAL A 121 -6.26 -2.47 -17.14
C VAL A 121 -6.50 -1.74 -18.46
N ASP A 122 -5.96 -0.53 -18.55
CA ASP A 122 -5.58 0.06 -19.83
C ASP A 122 -4.08 -0.24 -20.03
#